data_AF-A0A2R4WXD4-F1
#
_entry.id   AF-A0A2R4WXD4-F1
#
_cell.length_a   1.000
_cell.length_b   1.000
_cell.length_c   1.000
_cell.angle_alpha   90.00
_cell.angle_beta   90.00
_cell.angle_gamma   90.00
#
_symmetry.space_group_name_H-M   'P 1'
#
loop_
_entity.id
_entity.type
_entity.pdbx_description
1 polymer ?
#
loop_
_entity_poly.entity_id
_entity_poly.type
_entity_poly.pdbx_seq_one_letter_code
_entity_poly.pdbx_strand_id
1 'polypeptide(L)'
;MGDARQRLSTYHAGIWDALLAADEAAAAIEARADAHAMRQRAASEALRGFAAGVREALIPQQADPVREALRLIADVPGVEGEISCPECSGRLRWSRAENGHVWGKCESGGCLMWMM
;
A
#
# COMPACT_ATOMS: atom_id res chain seq x y z
N MET A 1 19.43 -11.09 -0.44
CA MET A 1 18.29 -10.22 -0.85
C MET A 1 17.13 -10.17 0.17
N GLY A 2 17.04 -11.03 1.19
CA GLY A 2 15.91 -11.02 2.17
C GLY A 2 15.95 -9.93 3.26
N ASP A 3 17.12 -9.38 3.57
CA ASP A 3 17.32 -8.48 4.72
C ASP A 3 16.68 -7.08 4.54
N ALA A 4 16.78 -6.48 3.34
CA ALA A 4 16.19 -5.15 3.11
C ALA A 4 14.65 -5.16 3.11
N ARG A 5 14.02 -6.20 2.55
CA ARG A 5 12.57 -6.37 2.54
C ARG A 5 12.02 -6.63 3.96
N GLN A 6 12.75 -7.41 4.75
CA GLN A 6 12.43 -7.64 6.16
C GLN A 6 12.52 -6.34 6.97
N ARG A 7 13.60 -5.57 6.81
CA ARG A 7 13.78 -4.27 7.48
C ARG A 7 12.68 -3.27 7.13
N LEU A 8 12.30 -3.18 5.86
CA LEU A 8 11.20 -2.32 5.42
C LEU A 8 9.86 -2.75 6.04
N SER A 9 9.58 -4.06 6.08
CA SER A 9 8.37 -4.61 6.72
C SER A 9 8.31 -4.26 8.21
N THR A 10 9.41 -4.45 8.95
CA THR A 10 9.48 -4.10 10.37
C THR A 10 9.34 -2.59 10.61
N TYR A 11 9.95 -1.76 9.76
CA TYR A 11 9.79 -0.31 9.82
C TYR A 11 8.33 0.12 9.61
N HIS A 12 7.65 -0.43 8.59
CA HIS A 12 6.23 -0.14 8.35
C HIS A 12 5.34 -0.62 9.50
N ALA A 13 5.60 -1.79 10.08
CA ALA A 13 4.87 -2.27 11.25
C ALA A 13 5.01 -1.31 12.43
N GLY A 14 6.23 -0.85 12.72
CA GLY A 14 6.47 0.14 13.78
C GLY A 14 5.79 1.49 13.53
N ILE A 15 5.72 1.94 12.27
CA ILE A 15 4.93 3.13 11.90
C ILE A 15 3.45 2.89 12.17
N TRP A 16 2.90 1.76 11.74
CA TRP A 16 1.49 1.44 11.96
C TRP A 16 1.12 1.43 13.44
N ASP A 17 1.94 0.81 14.29
CA ASP A 17 1.73 0.78 15.74
C ASP A 17 1.73 2.19 16.34
N ALA A 18 2.66 3.05 15.91
CA ALA A 18 2.73 4.44 16.38
C ALA A 18 1.49 5.26 15.98
N LEU A 19 0.96 5.02 14.78
CA LEU A 19 -0.24 5.71 14.30
C LEU A 19 -1.50 5.25 15.02
N LEU A 20 -1.61 3.94 15.30
CA LEU A 20 -2.68 3.41 16.14
C LEU A 20 -2.64 4.03 17.53
N ALA A 21 -1.45 4.09 18.15
CA ALA A 21 -1.28 4.71 19.46
C ALA A 21 -1.64 6.21 19.45
N ALA A 22 -1.36 6.94 18.36
CA ALA A 22 -1.75 8.34 18.23
C ALA A 22 -3.27 8.52 18.16
N ASP A 23 -3.97 7.67 17.40
CA ASP A 23 -5.44 7.70 17.32
C ASP A 23 -6.09 7.29 18.66
N GLU A 24 -5.55 6.27 19.34
CA GLU A 24 -5.98 5.88 20.68
C GLU A 24 -5.79 7.00 21.70
N ALA A 25 -4.65 7.70 21.66
CA ALA A 25 -4.40 8.84 22.52
C ALA A 25 -5.37 10.01 22.25
N ALA A 26 -5.68 10.28 20.97
CA ALA A 26 -6.69 11.28 20.61
C ALA A 26 -8.08 10.90 21.15
N ALA A 27 -8.49 9.64 20.98
CA ALA A 27 -9.75 9.13 21.51
C ALA A 27 -9.82 9.20 23.05
N ALA A 28 -8.71 8.87 23.73
CA ALA A 28 -8.62 8.97 25.18
C ALA A 28 -8.75 10.41 25.67
N ILE A 29 -8.17 11.39 24.95
CA ILE A 29 -8.33 12.82 25.27
C ILE A 29 -9.79 13.26 25.14
N GLU A 30 -10.48 12.81 24.09
CA GLU A 30 -11.88 13.16 23.83
C GLU A 30 -12.86 12.53 24.82
N ALA A 31 -12.53 11.37 25.38
CA ALA A 31 -13.35 10.71 26.39
C ALA A 31 -13.32 11.40 27.77
N ARG A 32 -12.42 12.37 27.99
CA ARG A 32 -12.29 13.07 29.27
C ARG A 32 -13.43 14.07 29.49
N ALA A 33 -13.82 14.26 30.75
CA ALA A 33 -14.82 15.25 31.14
C ALA A 33 -14.44 16.70 30.77
N ASP A 34 -13.14 16.99 30.66
CA ASP A 34 -12.60 18.30 30.27
C ASP A 34 -12.27 18.41 28.77
N ALA A 35 -12.70 17.47 27.92
CA ALA A 35 -12.36 17.43 26.50
C ALA A 35 -12.72 18.70 25.73
N HIS A 36 -13.71 19.48 26.18
CA HIS A 36 -14.08 20.75 25.57
C HIS A 36 -13.06 21.89 25.82
N ALA A 37 -12.10 21.69 26.74
CA ALA A 37 -11.02 22.66 26.91
C ALA A 37 -10.24 22.80 25.60
N MET A 38 -9.94 24.04 25.22
CA MET A 38 -9.27 24.35 23.94
C MET A 38 -7.96 23.57 23.75
N ARG A 39 -7.22 23.33 24.84
CA ARG A 39 -5.97 22.54 24.82
C ARG A 39 -6.20 21.07 24.49
N GLN A 40 -7.29 20.47 25.00
CA GLN A 40 -7.61 19.06 24.75
C GLN A 40 -8.06 18.85 23.30
N ARG A 41 -8.90 19.75 22.77
CA ARG A 41 -9.29 19.75 21.36
C ARG A 41 -8.09 19.89 20.44
N ALA A 42 -7.23 20.90 20.68
CA ALA A 42 -6.03 21.11 19.88
C ALA A 42 -5.08 19.89 19.92
N ALA A 43 -4.96 19.22 21.07
CA ALA A 43 -4.14 18.01 21.20
C ALA A 43 -4.72 16.82 20.40
N SER A 44 -6.03 16.56 20.49
CA SER A 44 -6.70 15.51 19.70
C SER A 44 -6.57 15.76 18.20
N GLU A 45 -6.84 16.99 17.76
CA GLU A 45 -6.74 17.40 16.34
C GLU A 45 -5.31 17.27 15.82
N ALA A 46 -4.30 17.67 16.60
CA ALA A 46 -2.90 17.53 16.23
C ALA A 46 -2.48 16.06 16.06
N LEU A 47 -2.91 15.17 16.96
CA LEU A 47 -2.62 13.73 16.89
C LEU A 47 -3.26 13.10 15.64
N ARG A 48 -4.52 13.43 15.35
CA ARG A 48 -5.21 12.95 14.15
C ARG A 48 -4.59 13.49 12.86
N GLY A 49 -4.24 14.78 12.84
CA GLY A 49 -3.58 15.43 11.71
C GLY A 49 -2.21 14.81 11.43
N PHE A 50 -1.42 14.56 12.47
CA PHE A 50 -0.16 13.81 12.37
C PHE A 50 -0.39 12.41 11.80
N ALA A 51 -1.35 11.66 12.35
CA ALA A 51 -1.62 10.30 11.90
C ALA A 51 -2.03 10.26 10.42
N ALA A 52 -2.88 11.18 9.98
CA ALA A 52 -3.29 11.30 8.58
C ALA A 52 -2.12 11.64 7.65
N GLY A 53 -1.33 12.66 7.99
CA GLY A 53 -0.20 13.09 7.16
C GLY A 53 0.89 12.02 7.02
N VAL A 54 1.18 11.28 8.10
CA VAL A 54 2.17 10.19 8.06
C VAL A 54 1.66 9.00 7.24
N ARG A 55 0.37 8.65 7.32
CA ARG A 55 -0.22 7.60 6.46
C ARG A 55 -0.04 7.92 4.99
N GLU A 56 -0.26 9.17 4.59
CA GLU A 56 -0.10 9.60 3.21
C GLU A 56 1.38 9.63 2.77
N ALA A 57 2.27 10.13 3.63
CA ALA A 57 3.66 10.38 3.27
C ALA A 57 4.57 9.14 3.34
N LEU A 58 4.36 8.25 4.32
CA LEU A 58 5.32 7.20 4.68
C LEU A 58 4.78 5.79 4.51
N ILE A 59 3.48 5.60 4.39
CA ILE A 59 2.90 4.29 4.09
C ILE A 59 2.60 4.30 2.60
N PRO A 60 3.43 3.62 1.77
CA PRO A 60 3.09 3.47 0.36
C PRO A 60 1.69 2.87 0.33
N GLN A 61 0.75 3.50 -0.39
CA GLN A 61 -0.47 2.81 -0.78
C GLN A 61 -0.02 1.49 -1.37
N GLN A 62 -0.50 0.39 -0.77
CA GLN A 62 -0.12 -0.97 -1.10
C GLN A 62 0.09 -1.07 -2.61
N ALA A 63 1.33 -1.25 -3.05
CA ALA A 63 1.68 -1.13 -4.46
C ALA A 63 0.75 -2.03 -5.24
N ASP A 64 -0.15 -1.45 -6.04
CA ASP A 64 -1.13 -2.19 -6.80
C ASP A 64 -0.36 -3.14 -7.72
N PRO A 65 -0.42 -4.47 -7.47
CA PRO A 65 0.37 -5.42 -8.24
C PRO A 65 0.01 -5.39 -9.73
N VAL A 66 -1.23 -5.03 -10.08
CA VAL A 66 -1.66 -4.84 -11.47
C VAL A 66 -0.96 -3.61 -12.06
N ARG A 67 -0.96 -2.49 -11.34
CA ARG A 67 -0.31 -1.26 -11.82
C ARG A 67 1.20 -1.45 -12.03
N GLU A 68 1.87 -2.13 -11.11
CA GLU A 68 3.29 -2.45 -11.26
C GLU A 68 3.52 -3.42 -12.43
N ALA A 69 2.67 -4.44 -12.59
CA ALA A 69 2.75 -5.33 -13.73
C ALA A 69 2.55 -4.57 -15.06
N LEU A 70 1.58 -3.66 -15.14
CA LEU A 70 1.35 -2.83 -16.34
C LEU A 70 2.56 -1.93 -16.65
N ARG A 71 3.21 -1.36 -15.62
CA ARG A 71 4.44 -0.58 -15.78
C ARG A 71 5.58 -1.43 -16.35
N LEU A 72 5.77 -2.64 -15.81
CA LEU A 72 6.77 -3.59 -16.32
C LEU A 72 6.46 -4.02 -17.76
N ILE A 73 5.18 -4.26 -18.08
CA ILE A 73 4.74 -4.64 -19.42
C ILE A 73 5.00 -3.51 -20.41
N ALA A 74 4.76 -2.25 -20.05
CA ALA A 74 4.92 -1.09 -20.94
C ALA A 74 6.29 -1.03 -21.63
N ASP A 75 7.35 -1.48 -20.95
CA ASP A 75 8.72 -1.51 -21.46
C ASP A 75 9.05 -2.76 -22.32
N VAL A 76 8.15 -3.75 -22.36
CA VAL A 76 8.35 -4.99 -23.14
C VAL A 76 7.78 -4.84 -24.56
N PRO A 77 8.59 -5.04 -25.62
CA PRO A 77 8.11 -5.02 -26.98
C PRO A 77 7.23 -6.23 -27.30
N GLY A 78 6.24 -6.06 -28.18
CA GLY A 78 5.36 -7.13 -28.64
C GLY A 78 3.94 -7.06 -28.07
N VAL A 79 3.12 -8.05 -28.41
CA VAL A 79 1.71 -8.15 -27.99
C VAL A 79 1.48 -9.22 -26.93
N GLU A 80 2.51 -9.96 -26.53
CA GLU A 80 2.46 -10.95 -25.46
C GLU A 80 3.85 -11.20 -24.90
N GLY A 81 3.90 -11.75 -23.69
CA GLY A 81 5.16 -12.10 -23.05
C GLY A 81 5.01 -12.62 -21.63
N GLU A 82 6.15 -12.73 -20.96
CA GLU A 82 6.26 -13.14 -19.56
C GLU A 82 7.07 -12.10 -18.77
N ILE A 83 6.58 -11.75 -17.58
CA ILE A 83 7.30 -10.93 -16.58
C ILE A 83 7.27 -11.63 -15.22
N SER A 84 8.07 -11.16 -14.26
CA SER A 84 7.96 -11.60 -12.87
C SER A 84 6.70 -11.03 -12.22
N CYS A 85 5.90 -11.88 -11.58
CA CYS A 85 4.71 -11.50 -10.84
C CYS A 85 5.06 -10.58 -9.66
N PRO A 86 4.50 -9.37 -9.56
CA PRO A 86 4.80 -8.45 -8.46
C PRO A 86 4.36 -8.95 -7.08
N GLU A 87 3.36 -9.85 -7.01
CA GLU A 87 2.91 -10.43 -5.73
C GLU A 87 3.83 -11.56 -5.24
N CYS A 88 3.98 -12.62 -6.04
CA CYS A 88 4.61 -13.86 -5.61
C CYS A 88 6.01 -14.09 -6.21
N SER A 89 6.48 -13.22 -7.11
CA SER A 89 7.73 -13.39 -7.89
C SER A 89 7.76 -14.62 -8.82
N GLY A 90 6.64 -15.33 -9.00
CA GLY A 90 6.47 -16.37 -10.01
C GLY A 90 6.35 -15.81 -11.43
N ARG A 91 6.08 -16.66 -12.42
CA ARG A 91 5.88 -16.18 -13.80
C ARG A 91 4.47 -15.63 -14.00
N LEU A 92 4.39 -14.48 -14.66
CA LEU A 92 3.16 -13.85 -15.07
C LEU A 92 3.15 -13.72 -16.59
N ARG A 93 2.17 -14.38 -17.22
CA ARG A 93 1.90 -14.27 -18.66
C ARG A 93 1.00 -13.09 -18.92
N TRP A 94 1.30 -12.33 -19.96
CA TRP A 94 0.48 -11.20 -20.37
C TRP A 94 0.28 -11.16 -21.88
N SER A 95 -0.79 -10.49 -22.31
CA SER A 95 -1.06 -10.17 -23.72
C SER A 95 -1.78 -8.83 -23.87
N ARG A 96 -1.59 -8.18 -25.02
CA ARG A 96 -2.21 -6.93 -25.46
C ARG A 96 -3.16 -7.22 -26.61
N ALA A 97 -4.41 -6.84 -26.44
CA ALA A 97 -5.38 -6.85 -27.52
C ALA A 97 -5.24 -5.60 -28.39
N GLU A 98 -5.70 -5.67 -29.64
CA GLU A 98 -5.64 -4.56 -30.60
C GLU A 98 -6.40 -3.31 -30.14
N ASN A 99 -7.38 -3.47 -29.24
CA ASN A 99 -8.17 -2.39 -28.65
C ASN A 99 -7.52 -1.75 -27.41
N GLY A 100 -6.27 -2.11 -27.09
CA GLY A 100 -5.51 -1.53 -25.98
C GLY A 100 -5.70 -2.22 -24.64
N HIS A 101 -6.56 -3.24 -24.56
CA HIS A 101 -6.75 -4.03 -23.34
C HIS A 101 -5.55 -4.94 -23.07
N VAL A 102 -5.14 -5.04 -21.80
CA VAL A 102 -4.01 -5.86 -21.35
C VAL A 102 -4.51 -6.92 -20.39
N TRP A 103 -4.18 -8.16 -20.72
CA TRP A 103 -4.55 -9.35 -19.97
C TRP A 103 -3.33 -9.85 -19.22
N GLY A 104 -3.51 -10.31 -17.99
CA GLY A 104 -2.42 -10.86 -17.20
C GLY A 104 -2.88 -11.99 -16.30
N LYS A 105 -2.09 -13.06 -16.24
CA LYS A 105 -2.35 -14.20 -15.37
C LYS A 105 -1.04 -14.79 -14.84
N CYS A 106 -0.92 -14.83 -13.52
CA CYS A 106 0.15 -15.53 -12.84
C CYS A 106 -0.05 -17.05 -12.91
N GLU A 107 1.05 -17.80 -13.02
CA GLU A 107 1.02 -19.27 -12.98
C GLU A 107 0.65 -19.84 -11.60
N SER A 108 0.90 -19.09 -10.54
CA SER A 108 0.53 -19.48 -9.17
C SER A 108 -0.99 -19.41 -9.00
N GLY A 109 -1.62 -20.54 -8.66
CA GLY A 109 -3.06 -20.62 -8.45
C GLY A 109 -3.53 -19.65 -7.35
N GLY A 110 -4.52 -18.83 -7.67
CA GLY A 110 -5.11 -17.86 -6.73
C GLY A 110 -4.28 -16.61 -6.45
N CYS A 111 -3.23 -16.35 -7.23
CA CYS A 111 -2.43 -15.13 -7.13
C CYS A 111 -3.03 -14.02 -8.02
N LEU A 112 -2.19 -13.32 -8.79
CA LEU A 112 -2.57 -12.17 -9.58
C LEU A 112 -3.17 -12.56 -10.93
N MET A 113 -4.37 -12.04 -11.22
CA MET A 113 -5.03 -12.16 -12.52
C MET A 113 -5.87 -10.91 -12.77
N TRP A 114 -5.83 -10.37 -13.98
CA TRP A 114 -6.67 -9.25 -14.39
C TRP A 114 -7.07 -9.33 -15.86
N MET A 115 -8.11 -8.58 -16.17
CA MET A 115 -8.68 -8.37 -17.49
C MET A 115 -9.10 -6.91 -17.55
N MET A 116 -8.27 -6.05 -18.14
CA MET A 116 -8.49 -4.60 -18.19
C MET A 116 -8.35 -4.06 -19.58
#